data_AF-A0A7X6VT41-F1
#
_entry.id   AF-A0A7X6VT41-F1
#
_cell.length_a   1.000
_cell.length_b   1.000
_cell.length_c   1.000
_cell.angle_alpha   90.00
_cell.angle_beta   90.00
_cell.angle_gamma   90.00
#
_symmetry.space_group_name_H-M   'P 1'
#
loop_
_entity.id
_entity.type
_entity.pdbx_description
1 polymer ?
#
loop_
_entity_poly.entity_id
_entity_poly.type
_entity_poly.pdbx_seq_one_letter_code
_entity_poly.pdbx_strand_id
1 'polypeptide(L)'
;MVFADQLRINFYEGKKLIVKREDSAYSEFSKLEGGSLYLDLGNEKDRAILQILMNSGTITLEGLRYRIIEREFVIDGTALFISVEEIKD
;
A
#
# COMPACT_ATOMS: atom_id res chain seq x y z
N MET A 1 21.10 2.31 5.05
CA MET A 1 20.02 1.39 5.41
C MET A 1 19.85 0.45 4.24
N VAL A 2 20.07 -0.86 4.40
CA VAL A 2 19.87 -1.83 3.32
C VAL A 2 18.41 -2.21 3.38
N PHE A 3 17.62 -1.78 2.40
CA PHE A 3 16.25 -2.27 2.26
C PHE A 3 16.30 -3.70 1.71
N ALA A 4 15.39 -4.55 2.16
CA ALA A 4 15.22 -5.88 1.57
C ALA A 4 14.87 -5.74 0.08
N ASP A 5 15.30 -6.70 -0.75
CA ASP A 5 15.00 -6.69 -2.19
C ASP A 5 13.49 -6.71 -2.47
N GLN A 6 12.70 -7.20 -1.51
CA GLN A 6 11.24 -7.16 -1.53
C GLN A 6 10.69 -6.34 -0.37
N LEU A 7 9.68 -5.52 -0.66
CA LEU A 7 8.97 -4.73 0.33
C LEU A 7 7.50 -5.15 0.35
N ARG A 8 7.01 -5.52 1.53
CA ARG A 8 5.58 -5.75 1.77
C ARG A 8 4.93 -4.49 2.30
N ILE A 9 3.93 -3.97 1.60
CA ILE A 9 3.18 -2.80 2.00
C ILE A 9 1.81 -3.23 2.52
N ASN A 10 1.44 -2.81 3.73
CA ASN A 10 0.14 -3.07 4.33
C ASN A 10 -0.62 -1.76 4.52
N PHE A 11 -1.92 -1.78 4.20
CA PHE A 11 -2.79 -0.61 4.33
C PHE A 11 -3.76 -0.80 5.49
N TYR A 12 -3.83 0.17 6.40
CA TYR A 12 -4.67 0.07 7.60
C TYR A 12 -5.66 1.22 7.68
N GLU A 13 -6.93 0.91 7.94
CA GLU A 13 -7.92 1.88 8.39
C GLU A 13 -8.11 1.72 9.90
N GLY A 14 -7.61 2.69 10.67
CA GLY A 14 -7.47 2.55 12.12
C GLY A 14 -6.59 1.35 12.47
N LYS A 15 -7.16 0.31 13.08
CA LYS A 15 -6.46 -0.95 13.43
C LYS A 15 -6.75 -2.10 12.46
N LYS A 16 -7.58 -1.87 11.44
CA LYS A 16 -8.05 -2.91 10.53
C LYS A 16 -7.22 -2.90 9.25
N LEU A 17 -6.67 -4.05 8.90
CA LEU A 17 -6.02 -4.23 7.60
C LEU A 17 -7.07 -4.15 6.49
N ILE A 18 -6.81 -3.32 5.48
CA ILE A 18 -7.62 -3.25 4.26
C ILE A 18 -7.28 -4.48 3.43
N VAL A 19 -8.24 -5.39 3.32
CA VAL A 19 -8.13 -6.58 2.48
C VAL A 19 -8.83 -6.36 1.14
N LYS A 20 -8.36 -7.07 0.12
CA LYS A 20 -9.00 -7.09 -1.21
C LYS A 20 -10.45 -7.54 -1.05
N ARG A 21 -11.39 -6.79 -1.65
CA ARG A 21 -12.81 -7.15 -1.64
C ARG A 21 -13.09 -8.10 -2.80
N GLU A 22 -13.82 -9.18 -2.55
CA GLU A 22 -14.15 -10.20 -3.56
C GLU A 22 -15.11 -9.69 -4.65
N ASP A 23 -15.86 -8.63 -4.36
CA ASP A 23 -16.89 -8.03 -5.22
C ASP A 23 -16.41 -6.79 -6.01
N SER A 24 -15.14 -6.40 -5.84
CA SER A 24 -14.58 -5.23 -6.52
C SER A 24 -14.42 -5.50 -8.02
N ALA A 25 -15.13 -4.74 -8.86
CA ALA A 25 -14.94 -4.72 -10.32
C ALA A 25 -13.51 -4.29 -10.72
N TYR A 26 -12.72 -3.78 -9.78
CA TYR A 26 -11.32 -3.36 -9.96
C TYR A 26 -10.31 -4.38 -9.43
N SER A 27 -10.78 -5.53 -8.95
CA SER A 27 -9.95 -6.59 -8.36
C SER A 27 -8.90 -7.16 -9.33
N GLU A 28 -9.13 -7.10 -10.64
CA GLU A 28 -8.19 -7.58 -11.67
C GLU A 28 -6.97 -6.68 -11.85
N PHE A 29 -7.07 -5.39 -11.49
CA PHE A 29 -5.98 -4.41 -11.65
C PHE A 29 -5.20 -4.16 -10.36
N SER A 30 -5.64 -4.77 -9.26
CA SER A 30 -5.06 -4.58 -7.93
C SER A 30 -3.92 -5.55 -7.71
N LYS A 31 -2.70 -5.03 -7.52
CA LYS A 31 -1.54 -5.78 -6.98
C LYS A 31 -1.70 -6.12 -5.48
N LEU A 32 -2.84 -5.83 -4.86
CA LEU A 32 -3.11 -6.23 -3.48
C LEU A 32 -3.41 -7.72 -3.42
N GLU A 33 -2.58 -8.47 -2.69
CA GLU A 33 -2.80 -9.86 -2.34
C GLU A 33 -2.96 -9.96 -0.82
N GLY A 34 -4.11 -10.45 -0.36
CA GLY A 34 -4.38 -10.60 1.08
C GLY A 34 -4.33 -9.29 1.89
N GLY A 35 -4.53 -8.13 1.24
CA GLY A 35 -4.40 -6.81 1.87
C GLY A 35 -2.98 -6.23 1.89
N SER A 36 -2.06 -6.87 1.18
CA SER A 36 -0.68 -6.40 1.05
C SER A 36 -0.31 -6.16 -0.41
N LEU A 37 0.44 -5.09 -0.67
CA LEU A 37 1.11 -4.85 -1.94
C LEU A 37 2.57 -5.30 -1.82
N TYR A 38 3.01 -6.19 -2.70
CA TYR A 38 4.40 -6.63 -2.75
C TYR A 38 5.13 -5.90 -3.87
N LEU A 39 6.26 -5.27 -3.52
CA LEU A 39 7.11 -4.54 -4.45
C LEU A 39 8.50 -5.20 -4.50
N ASP A 40 9.00 -5.41 -5.70
CA ASP A 40 10.40 -5.76 -5.94
C ASP A 40 11.24 -4.48 -6.07
N LEU A 41 12.08 -4.18 -5.09
CA LEU A 41 12.92 -2.98 -5.08
C LEU A 41 14.08 -3.07 -6.09
N GLY A 42 14.37 -4.25 -6.65
CA GLY A 42 15.23 -4.42 -7.81
C GLY A 42 14.56 -3.96 -9.12
N ASN A 43 13.23 -3.95 -9.17
CA ASN A 43 12.46 -3.51 -10.33
C ASN A 43 12.21 -1.99 -10.34
N GLU A 44 12.53 -1.34 -11.46
CA GLU A 44 12.38 0.12 -11.60
C GLU A 44 10.93 0.60 -11.48
N LYS A 45 9.97 -0.16 -12.02
CA LYS A 45 8.55 0.19 -11.97
C LYS A 45 8.02 0.13 -10.54
N ASP A 46 8.43 -0.87 -9.78
CA ASP A 46 8.00 -1.03 -8.39
C ASP A 46 8.65 0.02 -7.48
N ARG A 47 9.91 0.41 -7.74
CA ARG A 47 10.50 1.59 -7.09
C ARG A 47 9.73 2.88 -7.39
N ALA A 48 9.27 3.06 -8.63
CA ALA A 48 8.45 4.20 -8.99
C ALA A 48 7.08 4.19 -8.26
N ILE A 49 6.45 3.01 -8.12
CA ILE A 49 5.22 2.85 -7.32
C ILE A 49 5.49 3.23 -5.86
N LEU A 50 6.57 2.75 -5.26
CA LEU A 50 6.95 3.14 -3.89
C LEU A 50 7.13 4.66 -3.78
N GLN A 51 7.83 5.28 -4.73
CA GLN A 51 8.03 6.72 -4.72
C GLN A 51 6.71 7.50 -4.83
N ILE A 52 5.75 7.03 -5.63
CA ILE A 52 4.40 7.60 -5.68
C ILE A 52 3.71 7.45 -4.33
N LEU A 53 3.74 6.27 -3.71
CA LEU A 53 3.13 6.02 -2.40
C LEU A 53 3.72 6.91 -1.30
N MET A 54 5.03 7.14 -1.31
CA MET A 54 5.71 7.98 -0.32
C MET A 54 5.37 9.47 -0.48
N ASN A 55 5.11 9.93 -1.71
CA ASN A 55 4.88 11.34 -2.00
C ASN A 55 3.40 11.74 -2.13
N SER A 56 2.49 10.77 -2.23
CA SER A 56 1.05 11.05 -2.44
C SER A 56 0.34 11.38 -1.13
N GLY A 57 -0.60 12.34 -1.12
CA GLY A 57 -1.45 12.56 0.06
C GLY A 57 -2.65 11.61 0.16
N THR A 58 -2.99 10.98 -0.97
CA THR A 58 -4.16 10.10 -1.10
C THR A 58 -3.81 8.87 -1.93
N ILE A 59 -4.59 7.82 -1.77
CA ILE A 59 -4.48 6.58 -2.53
C ILE A 59 -5.86 6.04 -2.87
N THR A 60 -5.97 5.36 -4.01
CA THR A 60 -7.19 4.61 -4.36
C THR A 60 -6.90 3.12 -4.18
N LEU A 61 -7.67 2.45 -3.34
CA LEU A 61 -7.60 1.01 -3.10
C LEU A 61 -8.98 0.43 -3.34
N GLU A 62 -9.09 -0.54 -4.25
CA GLU A 62 -10.36 -1.21 -4.59
C GLU A 62 -11.50 -0.23 -4.93
N GLY A 63 -11.18 0.84 -5.69
CA GLY A 63 -12.15 1.86 -6.12
C GLY A 63 -12.53 2.88 -5.04
N LEU A 64 -12.06 2.73 -3.80
CA LEU A 64 -12.28 3.69 -2.72
C LEU A 64 -11.08 4.60 -2.55
N ARG A 65 -11.34 5.87 -2.29
CA ARG A 65 -10.30 6.88 -2.09
C ARG A 65 -10.03 7.05 -0.61
N TYR A 66 -8.75 7.01 -0.25
CA TYR A 66 -8.30 7.19 1.11
C TYR A 66 -7.28 8.32 1.20
N ARG A 67 -7.30 9.04 2.32
CA ARG A 67 -6.22 9.95 2.74
C ARG A 67 -5.16 9.16 3.47
N ILE A 68 -3.88 9.38 3.14
CA ILE A 68 -2.77 8.79 3.89
C ILE A 68 -2.52 9.62 5.14
N ILE A 69 -2.54 8.97 6.30
CA ILE A 69 -2.34 9.57 7.62
C ILE A 69 -0.90 9.41 8.06
N GLU A 70 -0.35 8.20 7.91
CA GLU A 70 0.98 7.86 8.41
C GLU A 70 1.65 6.79 7.54
N ARG A 71 2.99 6.78 7.58
CA ARG A 71 3.84 5.80 6.93
C ARG A 71 4.93 5.37 7.90
N GLU A 72 5.03 4.09 8.16
CA GLU A 72 6.02 3.53 9.08
C GLU A 72 6.73 2.35 8.43
N PHE A 73 8.05 2.44 8.31
CA PHE A 73 8.87 1.28 7.94
C PHE A 73 9.14 0.44 9.18
N VAL A 74 9.01 -0.88 9.05
CA VAL A 74 9.53 -1.81 10.04
C VAL A 74 11.06 -1.68 10.09
N ILE A 75 11.65 -1.83 11.28
CA ILE A 75 13.08 -1.61 11.55
C ILE A 75 14.01 -2.39 10.61
N ASP A 76 13.58 -3.57 10.17
CA ASP A 76 14.33 -4.42 9.24
C ASP A 76 14.17 -4.02 7.75
N GLY A 77 13.35 -3.01 7.46
CA GLY A 77 13.10 -2.50 6.11
C GLY A 77 12.34 -3.47 5.20
N THR A 78 11.76 -4.55 5.74
CA THR A 78 11.04 -5.57 4.95
C THR A 78 9.58 -5.21 4.70
N ALA A 79 9.03 -4.30 5.51
CA ALA A 79 7.65 -3.88 5.39
C ALA A 79 7.45 -2.38 5.61
N LEU A 80 6.41 -1.86 4.96
CA LEU A 80 5.90 -0.51 5.11
C LEU A 80 4.42 -0.60 5.53
N PHE A 81 4.07 0.04 6.62
CA PHE A 81 2.69 0.20 7.07
C PHE A 81 2.21 1.59 6.66
N ILE A 82 1.07 1.63 5.98
CA ILE A 82 0.42 2.88 5.55
C ILE A 82 -0.93 2.95 6.23
N SER A 83 -1.06 3.87 7.18
CA SER A 83 -2.34 4.17 7.83
C SER A 83 -3.12 5.15 6.97
N VAL A 84 -4.39 4.85 6.75
CA VAL A 84 -5.27 5.61 5.87
C VAL A 84 -6.64 5.84 6.50
N GLU A 85 -7.36 6.83 5.98
CA GLU A 85 -8.74 7.16 6.35
C GLU A 85 -9.59 7.29 5.08
N GLU A 86 -10.72 6.59 5.00
CA GLU A 86 -11.61 6.66 3.84
C GLU A 86 -12.18 8.08 3.69
N ILE A 87 -12.09 8.62 2.48
CA ILE A 87 -12.72 9.89 2.12
C ILE A 87 -14.15 9.57 1.69
N LYS A 88 -15.12 9.96 2.52
CA LYS A 88 -16.54 9.88 2.19
C LYS A 88 -16.95 11.17 1.50
N ASP A 89 -17.43 11.05 0.28
CA ASP A 89 -18.09 12.15 -0.45
C ASP A 89 -19.51 12.41 0.07
#